data_AF-A0A8T7CHS1-F1
#
_entry.id   AF-A0A8T7CHS1-F1
#
_cell.length_a   1.000
_cell.length_b   1.000
_cell.length_c   1.000
_cell.angle_alpha   90.00
_cell.angle_beta   90.00
_cell.angle_gamma   90.00
#
_symmetry.space_group_name_H-M   'P 1'
#
loop_
_entity.id
_entity.type
_entity.pdbx_description
1 polymer ?
#
loop_
_entity_poly.entity_id
_entity_poly.type
_entity_poly.pdbx_seq_one_letter_code
_entity_poly.pdbx_strand_id
1 'polypeptide(L)'
;MASQELKGIGSNGWRLFSWGMAALLLLAPLVAMQFTEEVNWSVGDFAIFAVILLGVLIPLELVIRRSNDSTYRWASGLALLAAFLLTWLSLGVGIIGKDGDPANLMYAGVLAVGIFGVLMSRGEARGMTR
;
A
#
# COMPACT_ATOMS: atom_id res chain seq x y z
N MET A 1 17.51 3.67 -39.39
CA MET A 1 16.07 3.93 -39.15
C MET A 1 15.39 2.73 -38.45
N ALA A 2 16.01 2.08 -37.45
CA ALA A 2 15.43 0.89 -36.81
C ALA A 2 15.76 0.77 -35.30
N SER A 3 15.99 1.90 -34.62
CA SER A 3 16.35 1.92 -33.18
C SER A 3 15.40 2.77 -32.31
N GLN A 4 14.22 3.15 -32.82
CA GLN A 4 13.23 3.96 -32.10
C GLN A 4 12.03 3.16 -31.54
N GLU A 5 11.93 1.85 -31.84
CA GLU A 5 10.73 1.05 -31.55
C GLU A 5 10.63 0.50 -30.12
N LEU A 6 11.64 0.68 -29.26
CA LEU A 6 11.56 0.29 -27.85
C LEU A 6 11.53 1.52 -26.92
N LYS A 7 10.76 2.55 -27.32
CA LYS A 7 10.35 3.62 -26.40
C LYS A 7 9.44 2.99 -25.36
N GLY A 8 10.03 2.77 -24.19
CA GLY A 8 9.54 1.89 -23.16
C GLY A 8 8.09 2.10 -22.77
N ILE A 9 7.57 1.09 -22.08
CA ILE A 9 6.34 1.16 -21.30
C ILE A 9 6.47 2.38 -20.40
N GLY A 10 5.98 3.52 -20.88
CA GLY A 10 6.15 4.81 -20.24
C GLY A 10 5.50 4.76 -18.86
N SER A 11 5.85 5.70 -17.99
CA SER A 11 5.30 5.88 -16.64
C SER A 11 3.77 5.67 -16.51
N ASN A 12 3.02 5.82 -17.60
CA ASN A 12 1.59 5.50 -17.71
C ASN A 12 1.25 4.01 -17.56
N GLY A 13 2.07 3.09 -18.08
CA GLY A 13 1.82 1.65 -17.98
C GLY A 13 1.97 1.13 -16.56
N TRP A 14 2.96 1.64 -15.82
CA TRP A 14 3.13 1.34 -14.39
C TRP A 14 1.96 1.85 -13.55
N ARG A 15 1.49 3.08 -13.83
CA ARG A 15 0.29 3.61 -13.17
C ARG A 15 -0.93 2.74 -13.47
N LEU A 16 -1.19 2.46 -14.74
CA LEU A 16 -2.34 1.64 -15.12
C LEU A 16 -2.28 0.25 -14.48
N PHE A 17 -1.10 -0.37 -14.45
CA PHE A 17 -0.91 -1.65 -13.79
C PHE A 17 -1.16 -1.59 -12.28
N SER A 18 -0.56 -0.63 -11.58
CA SER A 18 -0.71 -0.49 -10.12
C SER A 18 -2.14 -0.14 -9.72
N TRP A 19 -2.76 0.83 -10.38
CA TRP A 19 -4.16 1.21 -10.15
C TRP A 19 -5.13 0.10 -10.54
N GLY A 20 -4.86 -0.61 -11.64
CA GLY A 20 -5.63 -1.78 -12.06
C GLY A 20 -5.55 -2.94 -11.05
N MET A 21 -4.35 -3.21 -10.53
CA MET A 21 -4.15 -4.21 -9.47
C MET A 21 -4.90 -3.82 -8.19
N ALA A 22 -4.85 -2.55 -7.78
CA ALA A 22 -5.60 -2.08 -6.61
C ALA A 22 -7.11 -2.23 -6.80
N ALA A 23 -7.63 -1.90 -7.99
CA ALA A 23 -9.04 -2.09 -8.30
C ALA A 23 -9.44 -3.58 -8.27
N LEU A 24 -8.61 -4.46 -8.84
CA LEU A 24 -8.84 -5.91 -8.79
C LEU A 24 -8.85 -6.45 -7.36
N LEU A 25 -7.90 -6.01 -6.51
CA LEU A 25 -7.86 -6.39 -5.10
C LEU A 25 -9.11 -5.92 -4.35
N LEU A 26 -9.57 -4.70 -4.60
CA LEU A 26 -10.79 -4.16 -3.99
C LEU A 26 -12.07 -4.88 -4.47
N LEU A 27 -12.08 -5.38 -5.70
CA LEU A 27 -13.22 -6.13 -6.26
C LEU A 27 -13.23 -7.61 -5.86
N ALA A 28 -12.10 -8.19 -5.46
CA ALA A 28 -12.02 -9.60 -5.09
C ALA A 28 -13.02 -10.02 -3.99
N PRO A 29 -13.21 -9.25 -2.88
CA PRO A 29 -14.24 -9.55 -1.87
C PRO A 29 -15.65 -9.44 -2.42
N LEU A 30 -15.92 -8.45 -3.29
CA LEU A 30 -17.24 -8.26 -3.91
C LEU A 30 -17.63 -9.46 -4.76
N VAL A 31 -16.67 -9.98 -5.53
CA VAL A 31 -16.83 -11.20 -6.32
C VAL A 31 -17.01 -12.40 -5.40
N ALA A 32 -16.18 -12.54 -4.35
CA ALA A 32 -16.28 -13.65 -3.39
C ALA A 32 -17.64 -13.71 -2.69
N MET A 33 -18.21 -12.56 -2.29
CA MET A 33 -19.55 -12.43 -1.72
C MET A 33 -20.67 -12.96 -2.63
N GLN A 34 -20.44 -13.10 -3.93
CA GLN A 34 -21.42 -13.70 -4.85
C GLN A 34 -21.41 -15.24 -4.79
N PHE A 35 -20.35 -15.84 -4.26
CA PHE A 35 -20.15 -17.30 -4.25
C PHE A 35 -20.16 -17.91 -2.85
N THR A 36 -19.90 -17.13 -1.80
CA THR A 36 -19.84 -17.61 -0.42
C THR A 36 -20.31 -16.56 0.58
N GLU A 37 -20.91 -17.01 1.68
CA GLU A 37 -21.25 -16.18 2.85
C GLU A 37 -20.06 -16.00 3.81
N GLU A 38 -18.95 -16.72 3.60
CA GLU A 38 -17.74 -16.62 4.44
C GLU A 38 -17.06 -15.25 4.34
N VAL A 39 -17.16 -14.61 3.18
CA VAL A 39 -16.76 -13.21 2.99
C VAL A 39 -18.02 -12.38 3.09
N ASN A 40 -18.15 -11.56 4.13
CA ASN A 40 -19.30 -10.69 4.32
C ASN A 40 -18.86 -9.27 4.68
N TRP A 41 -18.36 -8.53 3.68
CA TRP A 41 -17.92 -7.15 3.85
C TRP A 41 -19.08 -6.16 3.75
N SER A 42 -19.19 -5.28 4.74
CA SER A 42 -20.03 -4.10 4.65
C SER A 42 -19.42 -3.05 3.72
N VAL A 43 -20.21 -2.04 3.35
CA VAL A 43 -19.72 -0.87 2.60
C VAL A 43 -18.59 -0.15 3.35
N GLY A 44 -18.60 -0.19 4.69
CA GLY A 44 -17.53 0.37 5.52
C GLY A 44 -16.20 -0.36 5.32
N ASP A 45 -16.22 -1.69 5.19
CA ASP A 45 -15.02 -2.51 5.02
C ASP A 45 -14.37 -2.25 3.66
N PHE A 46 -15.17 -2.10 2.60
CA PHE A 46 -14.69 -1.65 1.29
C PHE A 46 -14.06 -0.26 1.36
N ALA A 47 -14.67 0.69 2.08
CA ALA A 47 -14.13 2.03 2.22
C ALA A 47 -12.78 2.03 2.98
N ILE A 48 -12.69 1.28 4.08
CA ILE A 48 -11.45 1.13 4.85
C ILE A 48 -10.37 0.47 3.98
N PHE A 49 -10.69 -0.60 3.27
CA PHE A 49 -9.73 -1.28 2.41
C PHE A 49 -9.24 -0.39 1.26
N ALA A 50 -10.14 0.39 0.66
CA ALA A 50 -9.77 1.38 -0.36
C ALA A 50 -8.80 2.44 0.21
N VAL A 51 -9.04 2.95 1.42
CA VAL A 51 -8.14 3.91 2.08
C VAL A 51 -6.76 3.30 2.32
N ILE A 52 -6.69 2.04 2.76
CA ILE A 52 -5.41 1.33 2.97
C ILE A 52 -4.65 1.18 1.65
N LEU A 53 -5.32 0.76 0.58
CA LEU A 53 -4.71 0.64 -0.76
C LEU A 53 -4.19 1.98 -1.27
N LEU A 54 -4.97 3.05 -1.13
CA LEU A 54 -4.54 4.40 -1.51
C LEU A 54 -3.35 4.89 -0.68
N GLY A 55 -3.33 4.57 0.62
CA GLY A 55 -2.24 4.89 1.54
C GLY A 55 -0.90 4.24 1.15
N VAL A 56 -0.92 3.19 0.35
CA VAL A 56 0.28 2.52 -0.19
C VAL A 56 0.61 3.02 -1.59
N LEU A 57 -0.39 3.08 -2.47
CA LEU A 57 -0.20 3.45 -3.87
C LEU A 57 0.30 4.88 -4.04
N ILE A 58 -0.24 5.84 -3.30
CA ILE A 58 0.12 7.27 -3.44
C ILE A 58 1.60 7.49 -3.05
N PRO A 59 2.09 7.04 -1.88
CA PRO A 59 3.51 7.18 -1.54
C PRO A 59 4.42 6.40 -2.50
N LEU A 60 4.02 5.21 -2.95
CA LEU A 60 4.81 4.42 -3.89
C LEU A 60 4.98 5.16 -5.23
N GLU A 61 3.89 5.75 -5.76
CA GLU A 61 3.92 6.56 -6.97
C GLU A 61 4.80 7.81 -6.78
N LEU A 62 4.76 8.44 -5.60
CA LEU A 62 5.60 9.58 -5.28
C LEU A 62 7.10 9.21 -5.24
N VAL A 63 7.44 8.10 -4.59
CA VAL A 63 8.83 7.60 -4.50
C VAL A 63 9.38 7.27 -5.89
N ILE A 64 8.60 6.57 -6.71
CA ILE A 64 9.00 6.20 -8.07
C ILE A 64 9.16 7.43 -8.97
N ARG A 65 8.34 8.47 -8.77
CA ARG A 65 8.43 9.72 -9.55
C ARG A 65 9.56 10.64 -9.12
N ARG A 66 9.88 10.69 -7.82
CA ARG A 66 10.84 11.64 -7.25
C ARG A 66 12.26 11.08 -7.14
N SER A 67 12.42 9.76 -7.05
CA SER A 67 13.73 9.13 -6.85
C SER A 67 14.16 8.32 -8.07
N ASN A 68 15.38 8.59 -8.54
CA ASN A 68 16.08 7.76 -9.52
C ASN A 68 16.95 6.67 -8.85
N ASP A 69 17.08 6.68 -7.53
CA ASP A 69 17.85 5.68 -6.79
C ASP A 69 17.03 4.39 -6.63
N SER A 70 17.51 3.32 -7.26
CA SER A 70 16.88 1.99 -7.20
C SER A 70 16.83 1.42 -5.79
N THR A 71 17.87 1.65 -4.99
CA THR A 71 17.96 1.18 -3.60
C THR A 71 16.90 1.85 -2.73
N TYR A 72 16.76 3.18 -2.86
CA TYR A 72 15.72 3.93 -2.14
C TYR A 72 14.31 3.49 -2.53
N ARG A 73 14.08 3.20 -3.82
CA ARG A 73 12.79 2.70 -4.31
C ARG A 73 12.44 1.34 -3.73
N TRP A 74 13.39 0.41 -3.71
CA TRP A 74 13.18 -0.93 -3.13
C TRP A 74 12.97 -0.87 -1.61
N ALA A 75 13.77 -0.10 -0.89
CA ALA A 75 13.62 0.07 0.55
C ALA A 75 12.26 0.67 0.92
N SER A 76 11.84 1.72 0.20
CA SER A 76 10.53 2.34 0.41
C SER A 76 9.38 1.40 0.03
N GLY A 77 9.50 0.66 -1.07
CA GLY A 77 8.51 -0.33 -1.49
C GLY A 77 8.32 -1.44 -0.45
N LEU A 78 9.43 -1.95 0.11
CA LEU A 78 9.39 -2.96 1.16
C LEU A 78 8.77 -2.42 2.45
N ALA A 79 9.11 -1.19 2.85
CA ALA A 79 8.52 -0.56 4.03
C ALA A 79 7.00 -0.34 3.87
N LEU A 80 6.56 0.13 2.69
CA LEU A 80 5.14 0.31 2.38
C LEU A 80 4.39 -1.02 2.33
N LEU A 81 4.98 -2.06 1.76
CA LEU A 81 4.41 -3.41 1.76
C LEU A 81 4.28 -3.97 3.18
N ALA A 82 5.31 -3.80 4.01
CA ALA A 82 5.26 -4.22 5.41
C ALA A 82 4.18 -3.46 6.18
N ALA A 83 4.06 -2.15 6.00
CA ALA A 83 3.01 -1.33 6.60
C ALA A 83 1.61 -1.77 6.12
N PHE A 84 1.45 -2.04 4.82
CA PHE A 84 0.21 -2.58 4.25
C PHE A 84 -0.18 -3.88 4.91
N LEU A 85 0.70 -4.88 4.90
CA LEU A 85 0.43 -6.20 5.46
C LEU A 85 0.15 -6.13 6.96
N LEU A 86 0.90 -5.32 7.70
CA LEU A 86 0.67 -5.10 9.12
C LEU A 86 -0.72 -4.53 9.36
N THR A 87 -1.11 -3.48 8.63
CA THR A 87 -2.44 -2.87 8.74
C THR A 87 -3.54 -3.86 8.37
N TRP A 88 -3.36 -4.54 7.23
CA TRP A 88 -4.33 -5.44 6.63
C TRP A 88 -4.62 -6.65 7.51
N LEU A 89 -3.58 -7.35 7.95
CA LEU A 89 -3.72 -8.52 8.79
C LEU A 89 -4.29 -8.16 10.17
N SER A 90 -3.93 -6.98 10.70
CA SER A 90 -4.46 -6.51 11.98
C SER A 90 -5.96 -6.22 11.92
N LEU A 91 -6.45 -5.69 10.80
CA LEU A 91 -7.87 -5.36 10.62
C LEU A 91 -8.72 -6.53 10.14
N GLY A 92 -8.19 -7.39 9.26
CA GLY A 92 -8.97 -8.43 8.59
C GLY A 92 -8.86 -9.83 9.21
N VAL A 93 -7.70 -10.18 9.78
CA VAL A 93 -7.49 -11.52 10.36
C VAL A 93 -7.62 -11.50 11.88
N GLY A 94 -7.56 -10.32 12.52
CA GLY A 94 -7.64 -10.19 13.98
C GLY A 94 -6.51 -10.97 14.66
N ILE A 95 -5.27 -10.48 14.56
CA ILE A 95 -4.10 -11.15 15.16
C ILE A 95 -4.24 -11.24 16.70
N ILE A 96 -4.93 -10.29 17.34
CA ILE A 96 -5.19 -10.27 18.79
C ILE A 96 -6.62 -9.79 19.06
N GLY A 97 -7.44 -10.61 19.74
CA GLY A 97 -8.75 -10.22 20.27
C GLY A 97 -9.94 -10.47 19.33
N LYS A 98 -11.15 -10.31 19.88
CA LYS A 98 -12.43 -10.45 19.15
C LYS A 98 -12.62 -9.23 18.24
N ASP A 99 -13.33 -9.39 17.13
CA ASP A 99 -13.65 -8.28 16.21
C ASP A 99 -14.14 -7.04 16.98
N GLY A 100 -13.43 -5.92 16.83
CA GLY A 100 -13.72 -4.65 17.51
C GLY A 100 -13.01 -4.43 18.86
N ASP A 101 -12.05 -5.27 19.25
CA ASP A 101 -11.24 -5.03 20.45
C ASP A 101 -10.39 -3.74 20.28
N PRO A 102 -10.47 -2.77 21.21
CA PRO A 102 -9.64 -1.57 21.20
C PRO A 102 -8.13 -1.86 21.17
N ALA A 103 -7.68 -3.08 21.51
CA ALA A 103 -6.30 -3.52 21.33
C ALA A 103 -5.79 -3.38 19.88
N ASN A 104 -6.66 -3.52 18.87
CA ASN A 104 -6.28 -3.34 17.47
C ASN A 104 -5.81 -1.90 17.14
N LEU A 105 -6.19 -0.91 17.97
CA LEU A 105 -5.73 0.48 17.83
C LEU A 105 -4.22 0.62 18.09
N MET A 106 -3.58 -0.35 18.76
CA MET A 106 -2.14 -0.33 18.97
C MET A 106 -1.36 -0.47 17.65
N TYR A 107 -1.90 -1.18 16.66
CA TYR A 107 -1.31 -1.26 15.31
C TYR A 107 -1.36 0.08 14.57
N ALA A 108 -2.44 0.84 14.76
CA ALA A 108 -2.50 2.23 14.28
C ALA A 108 -1.41 3.10 14.93
N GLY A 109 -1.07 2.83 16.20
CA GLY A 109 0.08 3.43 16.88
C GLY A 109 1.42 3.15 16.17
N VAL A 110 1.67 1.91 15.74
CA VAL A 110 2.90 1.56 14.99
C VAL A 110 2.97 2.28 13.65
N LEU A 111 1.84 2.37 12.93
CA LEU A 111 1.77 3.12 11.68
C LEU A 111 1.95 4.61 11.92
N ALA A 112 1.37 5.17 12.98
CA ALA A 112 1.54 6.55 13.36
C ALA A 112 3.02 6.85 13.65
N VAL A 113 3.72 5.99 14.39
CA VAL A 113 5.17 6.14 14.62
C VAL A 113 5.95 6.08 13.30
N GLY A 114 5.59 5.19 12.38
CA GLY A 114 6.17 5.15 11.03
C GLY A 114 5.97 6.44 10.25
N ILE A 115 4.74 6.97 10.23
CA ILE A 115 4.40 8.25 9.57
C ILE A 115 5.17 9.40 10.22
N PHE A 116 5.19 9.47 11.56
CA PHE A 116 5.96 10.47 12.30
C PHE A 116 7.46 10.37 12.01
N GLY A 117 8.02 9.16 11.89
CA GLY A 117 9.40 8.95 11.48
C GLY A 117 9.70 9.46 10.07
N VAL A 118 8.77 9.25 9.13
CA VAL A 118 8.88 9.78 7.75
C VAL A 118 8.78 11.31 7.72
N LEU A 119 7.86 11.89 8.49
CA LEU A 119 7.71 13.34 8.60
C LEU A 119 8.94 14.00 9.25
N MET A 120 9.45 13.41 10.33
CA MET A 120 10.64 13.92 11.04
C MET A 120 11.92 13.76 10.23
N SER A 121 12.04 12.71 9.41
CA SER A 121 13.17 12.56 8.47
C SER A 121 13.09 13.47 7.24
N ARG A 122 12.06 14.34 7.15
CA ARG A 122 11.79 15.25 6.02
C ARG A 122 11.69 14.56 4.65
N GLY A 123 11.53 13.23 4.62
CA GLY A 123 11.66 12.44 3.39
C GLY A 123 13.06 12.51 2.74
N GLU A 124 14.06 13.06 3.45
CA GLU A 124 15.42 13.16 2.95
C GLU A 124 16.23 11.97 3.45
N ALA A 125 16.52 11.02 2.56
CA ALA A 125 17.54 10.00 2.75
C ALA A 125 18.97 10.58 2.78
N ARG A 126 19.16 11.81 3.30
CA ARG A 126 20.48 12.46 3.43
C ARG A 126 21.37 11.80 4.48
N GLY A 127 20.86 10.85 5.26
CA GLY A 127 21.62 10.10 6.26
C GLY A 127 22.35 8.85 5.75
N MET A 128 22.14 8.40 4.51
CA MET A 128 22.67 7.13 3.97
C MET A 128 23.85 7.30 2.99
N THR A 129 24.53 8.44 3.02
CA THR A 129 25.82 8.61 2.33
C THR A 129 26.87 9.10 3.31
N ARG A 130 27.60 8.15 3.88
CA ARG A 130 29.01 8.31 4.20
C ARG A 130 29.76 7.15 3.58
#